data_AF-A0A945TQ81-F1
#
_entry.id   AF-A0A945TQ81-F1
#
_cell.length_a   1.000
_cell.length_b   1.000
_cell.length_c   1.000
_cell.angle_alpha   90.00
_cell.angle_beta   90.00
_cell.angle_gamma   90.00
#
_symmetry.space_group_name_H-M   'P 1'
#
loop_
_entity.id
_entity.type
_entity.pdbx_description
1 polymer ?
#
loop_
_entity_poly.entity_id
_entity_poly.type
_entity_poly.pdbx_seq_one_letter_code
_entity_poly.pdbx_strand_id
1 'polypeptide(L)' 'MMIPVVALVGRPNVGKSTLFNRLTRSREALVDDQPGVTRDRLYGEGVNRGRRFLLV' A
#
# COMPACT_ATOMS: atom_id res chain seq x y z
N MET A 1 -3.57 21.30 5.31
CA MET A 1 -2.23 20.68 5.29
C MET A 1 -2.20 19.61 4.23
N MET A 2 -1.12 19.53 3.44
CA MET A 2 -0.94 18.47 2.43
C MET A 2 -0.68 17.12 3.11
N ILE A 3 -1.35 16.05 2.66
CA ILE A 3 -1.11 14.69 3.16
C ILE A 3 0.16 14.16 2.45
N PRO A 4 1.20 13.71 3.19
CA PRO A 4 2.40 13.13 2.58
C PRO A 4 2.08 11.88 1.76
N VAL A 5 2.79 11.70 0.65
CA VAL A 5 2.71 10.49 -0.19
C VAL A 5 3.99 9.66 0.00
N VAL A 6 3.83 8.37 0.24
CA VAL A 6 4.91 7.39 0.45
C VAL A 6 4.79 6.32 -0.63
N ALA A 7 5.87 6.06 -1.36
CA ALA A 7 5.91 5.05 -2.43
C ALA A 7 6.66 3.78 -2.01
N LEU A 8 6.08 2.60 -2.25
CA LEU A 8 6.69 1.30 -2.08
C LEU A 8 7.30 0.80 -3.40
N VAL A 9 8.63 0.90 -3.49
CA VAL A 9 9.39 0.46 -4.67
C VAL A 9 10.26 -0.75 -4.35
N GLY A 10 10.38 -1.67 -5.30
CA GLY A 10 11.21 -2.87 -5.13
C GLY A 10 10.91 -3.96 -6.14
N ARG A 11 11.82 -4.94 -6.23
CA ARG A 11 11.73 -6.08 -7.16
C ARG A 11 10.38 -6.81 -7.05
N PRO A 12 9.94 -7.53 -8.11
CA PRO A 12 8.78 -8.40 -8.01
C PRO A 12 8.86 -9.34 -6.79
N ASN A 13 7.73 -9.62 -6.15
CA ASN A 13 7.59 -10.59 -5.05
C ASN A 13 8.40 -10.34 -3.76
N VAL A 14 8.95 -9.13 -3.55
CA VAL A 14 9.68 -8.77 -2.30
C VAL A 14 8.78 -8.44 -1.09
N GLY A 15 7.47 -8.71 -1.18
CA GLY A 15 6.53 -8.45 -0.07
C GLY A 15 5.96 -7.02 -0.01
N LYS A 16 6.00 -6.25 -1.11
CA LYS A 16 5.42 -4.89 -1.17
C LYS A 16 3.95 -4.87 -0.77
N SER A 17 3.13 -5.76 -1.33
CA SER A 17 1.70 -5.86 -1.02
C SER A 17 1.44 -6.25 0.45
N THR A 18 2.29 -7.11 1.03
CA THR A 18 2.23 -7.46 2.45
C THR A 18 2.48 -6.24 3.34
N LEU A 19 3.47 -5.41 3.00
CA LEU A 19 3.77 -4.18 3.72
C LEU A 19 2.65 -3.14 3.53
N PHE A 20 2.14 -3.00 2.30
CA PHE A 20 1.01 -2.13 1.99
C PHE A 20 -0.19 -2.44 2.90
N ASN A 21 -0.66 -3.69 2.90
CA ASN A 21 -1.80 -4.14 3.71
C ASN A 21 -1.58 -3.91 5.21
N ARG A 22 -0.35 -4.13 5.70
CA ARG A 22 -0.01 -3.88 7.11
C ARG A 22 -0.10 -2.40 7.48
N LEU A 23 0.34 -1.51 6.59
CA LEU A 23 0.42 -0.07 6.84
C LEU A 23 -0.93 0.64 6.67
N THR A 24 -1.78 0.14 5.77
CA THR A 24 -3.11 0.70 5.51
C THR A 24 -4.19 0.15 6.43
N ARG A 25 -3.91 -0.97 7.13
CA ARG A 25 -4.89 -1.72 7.96
C ARG A 25 -6.23 -1.96 7.23
N SER A 26 -6.20 -2.02 5.90
CA SER A 26 -7.41 -2.14 5.10
C SER A 26 -8.01 -3.53 5.35
N ARG A 27 -9.19 -3.55 5.96
CA ARG A 27 -10.09 -4.72 5.94
C ARG A 27 -10.52 -5.07 4.51
N GLU A 28 -10.38 -4.11 3.60
CA GLU A 28 -10.39 -4.33 2.15
C GLU A 28 -9.00 -4.80 1.73
N ALA A 29 -8.83 -6.11 1.89
CA ALA A 29 -7.88 -6.89 1.13
C ALA A 29 -8.02 -6.51 -0.36
N LEU A 30 -7.09 -5.72 -0.88
CA LEU A 30 -6.74 -5.71 -2.30
C LEU A 30 -6.04 -7.05 -2.57
N VAL A 31 -6.84 -8.11 -2.52
CA VAL A 31 -6.46 -9.46 -2.88
C VAL A 31 -7.22 -9.72 -4.17
N ASP A 32 -6.55 -9.43 -5.28
CA ASP A 32 -6.71 -10.27 -6.45
C ASP A 32 -5.57 -11.29 -6.35
N ASP A 33 -5.92 -12.55 -6.10
CA ASP A 33 -5.00 -13.67 -5.87
C ASP A 33 -4.23 -14.09 -7.15
N GLN A 34 -4.25 -13.28 -8.22
CA GLN A 34 -3.54 -13.58 -9.47
C GLN A 34 -2.07 -13.11 -9.43
N PRO A 35 -1.09 -14.03 -9.49
CA PRO A 35 0.31 -13.67 -9.70
C PRO A 35 0.44 -12.97 -11.05
N GLY A 36 0.88 -11.71 -11.06
CA GLY A 36 1.21 -10.99 -12.30
C GLY A 36 0.34 -9.77 -12.62
N VAL A 37 -0.62 -9.39 -11.77
CA VAL A 37 -1.45 -8.20 -12.01
C VAL A 37 -1.11 -7.11 -11.00
N THR A 38 -0.37 -6.11 -11.43
CA THR A 38 -0.43 -4.78 -10.82
C THR A 38 -0.68 -3.80 -11.94
N ARG A 39 -1.88 -3.86 -12.52
CA ARG A 39 -2.27 -2.98 -13.62
C ARG A 39 -2.78 -1.63 -13.10
N ASP A 40 -3.22 -1.56 -11.84
CA ASP A 40 -3.64 -0.32 -11.19
C ASP A 40 -2.81 0.00 -9.94
N ARG A 41 -2.41 1.27 -9.81
CA ARG A 41 -1.70 1.79 -8.63
C ARG A 41 -2.66 1.73 -7.45
N LEU A 42 -2.33 0.92 -6.45
CA LEU A 42 -3.12 0.81 -5.24
C LEU A 42 -2.80 2.00 -4.35
N TYR A 43 -3.78 2.86 -4.10
CA TYR A 43 -3.68 3.93 -3.13
C TYR A 43 -4.31 3.49 -1.82
N GLY A 44 -3.62 3.70 -0.71
CA GLY A 44 -4.13 3.38 0.61
C GLY A 44 -3.77 4.43 1.64
N GLU A 45 -4.66 4.67 2.59
CA GLU A 45 -4.36 5.58 3.71
C GLU A 45 -3.75 4.82 4.88
N GLY A 46 -2.65 5.33 5.42
CA GLY A 46 -2.01 4.81 6.61
C GLY A 46 -1.91 5.86 7.72
N VAL A 47 -1.83 5.39 8.96
CA VAL A 47 -1.56 6.24 10.13
C VAL A 47 -0.36 5.69 10.88
N ASN A 48 0.68 6.50 11.02
CA ASN A 48 1.85 6.16 11.81
C ASN A 48 2.14 7.29 12.80
N ARG A 49 2.21 6.96 14.10
CA ARG A 49 2.45 7.92 15.20
C ARG A 49 1.53 9.16 15.12
N GLY A 50 0.26 8.97 14.81
CA GLY A 50 -0.74 10.04 14.69
C GLY A 50 -0.65 10.89 13.41
N ARG A 51 0.24 10.56 12.46
CA ARG A 51 0.37 11.25 11.17
C ARG A 51 -0.25 10.41 10.06
N ARG A 52 -1.18 11.01 9.31
CA ARG A 52 -1.79 10.42 8.11
C ARG A 52 -0.83 10.54 6.93
N PHE A 53 -0.81 9.51 6.08
CA PHE A 53 -0.10 9.51 4.81
C PHE A 53 -0.86 8.68 3.78
N LEU A 54 -0.64 8.98 2.51
CA LEU A 54 -1.05 8.15 1.38
C LEU A 54 0.11 7.21 1.02
N LEU A 55 -0.20 5.94 0.81
CA LEU A 55 0.72 4.90 0.40
C LEU A 55 0.39 4.51 -1.05
N VAL A 56 1.43 4.36 -1.87
CA VAL A 56 1.36 3.94 -3.28
C VAL A 56 2.42 2.90 -3.58
#